data_AF-A0A957DAB9-F1
#
_entry.id   AF-A0A957DAB9-F1
#
_cell.length_a   1.000
_cell.length_b   1.000
_cell.length_c   1.000
_cell.angle_alpha   90.00
_cell.angle_beta   90.00
_cell.angle_gamma   90.00
#
_symmetry.space_group_name_H-M   'P 1'
#
loop_
_entity.id
_entity.type
_entity.pdbx_description
1 polymer ?
#
loop_
_entity_poly.entity_id
_entity_poly.type
_entity_poly.pdbx_seq_one_letter_code
_entity_poly.pdbx_strand_id
1 'polypeptide(L)' 'MSTPVEELTFEAALQELESVVAQLEAGDLTLEASMALFERGQKLAERCNLQLEQATLRVEQLTADGEIIEM' A
#
# COMPACT_ATOMS: atom_id res chain seq x y z
N MET A 1 -18.07 -8.74 -3.76
CA MET A 1 -16.99 -8.51 -4.74
C MET A 1 -15.97 -7.65 -4.03
N SER A 2 -14.79 -8.19 -3.73
CA SER A 2 -13.72 -7.40 -3.10
C SER A 2 -13.08 -6.51 -4.15
N THR A 3 -12.84 -5.24 -3.84
CA THR A 3 -12.25 -4.27 -4.77
C THR A 3 -10.86 -4.75 -5.22
N PRO A 4 -10.52 -4.68 -6.52
CA PRO A 4 -9.17 -4.95 -7.00
C PRO A 4 -8.15 -4.03 -6.32
N VAL A 5 -6.99 -4.58 -5.95
CA VAL A 5 -5.95 -3.82 -5.24
C VAL A 5 -5.42 -2.65 -6.09
N GLU A 6 -5.42 -2.80 -7.42
CA GLU A 6 -4.95 -1.72 -8.32
C GLU A 6 -5.86 -0.49 -8.29
N GLU A 7 -7.12 -0.63 -7.89
CA GLU A 7 -8.12 0.44 -7.84
C GLU A 7 -8.17 1.17 -6.49
N LEU A 8 -7.45 0.67 -5.47
CA LEU A 8 -7.46 1.28 -4.14
C LEU A 8 -6.68 2.60 -4.11
N THR A 9 -7.18 3.56 -3.32
CA THR A 9 -6.42 4.73 -2.90
C THR A 9 -5.33 4.31 -1.91
N PHE A 10 -4.37 5.20 -1.65
CA PHE A 10 -3.29 4.91 -0.71
C PHE A 10 -3.83 4.61 0.70
N GLU A 11 -4.75 5.42 1.19
CA GLU A 11 -5.35 5.27 2.52
C GLU A 11 -6.15 3.96 2.61
N ALA A 12 -6.90 3.62 1.56
CA ALA A 12 -7.66 2.39 1.52
C ALA A 12 -6.76 1.15 1.45
N ALA A 13 -5.70 1.19 0.63
CA ALA A 13 -4.73 0.10 0.53
C ALA A 13 -3.96 -0.09 1.85
N LEU A 14 -3.57 1.00 2.51
CA LEU A 14 -2.88 0.98 3.79
C LEU A 14 -3.78 0.41 4.91
N GLN A 15 -5.01 0.90 5.03
CA GLN A 15 -5.95 0.41 6.04
C GLN A 15 -6.24 -1.08 5.85
N GLU A 16 -6.36 -1.52 4.60
CA GLU A 16 -6.59 -2.93 4.31
C GLU A 16 -5.34 -3.77 4.63
N LEU A 17 -4.14 -3.27 4.35
CA LEU A 17 -2.87 -3.92 4.69
C LEU A 17 -2.72 -4.09 6.20
N GLU A 18 -3.03 -3.06 7.00
CA GLU A 18 -3.04 -3.14 8.46
C GLU A 18 -4.00 -4.21 8.97
N SER A 19 -5.19 -4.30 8.38
CA SER A 19 -6.17 -5.35 8.70
C SER A 19 -5.68 -6.75 8.32
N VAL A 20 -5.00 -6.90 7.18
CA VAL A 20 -4.38 -8.17 6.77
C VAL A 20 -3.28 -8.59 7.75
N VAL A 21 -2.41 -7.66 8.15
CA VAL A 21 -1.34 -7.92 9.13
C VAL A 21 -1.93 -8.34 10.47
N ALA A 22 -2.93 -7.60 10.97
CA ALA A 22 -3.59 -7.93 12.23
C ALA A 22 -4.22 -9.34 12.22
N GLN A 23 -4.81 -9.76 11.11
CA GLN A 23 -5.36 -11.11 10.95
C GLN A 23 -4.27 -12.19 10.91
N LEU A 24 -3.15 -11.93 10.22
CA LEU A 24 -2.01 -12.86 10.19
C LEU A 24 -1.36 -13.00 11.58
N GLU A 25 -1.28 -11.91 12.35
CA GLU A 25 -0.74 -11.90 13.72
C GLU A 25 -1.65 -12.60 14.73
N ALA A 26 -2.97 -12.59 14.52
CA ALA A 26 -3.92 -13.29 15.38
C ALA A 26 -3.71 -14.81 15.42
N GLY A 27 -3.21 -15.40 14.32
CA GLY A 27 -2.74 -16.78 14.28
C GLY A 27 -3.85 -17.85 14.34
N ASP A 28 -5.11 -17.46 14.17
CA ASP A 28 -6.30 -18.32 14.21
C ASP A 28 -6.75 -18.81 12.82
N LEU A 29 -5.94 -18.56 11.80
CA LEU A 29 -6.23 -18.87 10.41
C LEU A 29 -5.70 -20.24 9.97
N THR A 30 -6.41 -20.87 9.02
CA THR A 30 -5.90 -22.05 8.32
C THR A 30 -4.72 -21.67 7.42
N LEU A 31 -3.85 -22.63 7.09
CA LEU A 31 -2.72 -22.39 6.19
C LEU A 31 -3.16 -21.75 4.86
N GLU A 32 -4.25 -22.25 4.27
CA GLU A 32 -4.80 -21.71 3.02
C GLU A 32 -5.26 -20.25 3.15
N ALA A 33 -5.96 -19.92 4.26
CA ALA A 33 -6.37 -18.55 4.54
C ALA A 33 -5.18 -17.62 4.79
N SER A 34 -4.17 -18.09 5.53
CA SER A 34 -2.93 -17.34 5.77
C SER A 34 -2.17 -17.08 4.47
N MET A 35 -2.12 -18.05 3.55
CA MET A 35 -1.51 -17.86 2.24
C MET A 35 -2.27 -16.83 1.40
N ALA A 36 -3.60 -16.90 1.36
CA ALA A 36 -4.42 -15.95 0.61
C ALA A 36 -4.28 -14.51 1.16
N LEU A 37 -4.26 -14.35 2.48
CA LEU A 37 -4.02 -13.06 3.12
C LEU A 37 -2.61 -12.54 2.85
N PHE A 38 -1.60 -13.41 2.90
CA PHE A 38 -0.21 -13.03 2.59
C PHE A 38 -0.07 -12.53 1.15
N GLU A 39 -0.64 -13.24 0.17
CA GLU A 39 -0.64 -12.81 -1.24
C GLU A 39 -1.35 -11.46 -1.42
N ARG A 40 -2.48 -11.27 -0.74
CA ARG A 40 -3.20 -9.99 -0.76
C ARG A 40 -2.39 -8.88 -0.10
N GLY A 41 -1.75 -9.15 1.03
CA GLY A 41 -0.87 -8.24 1.74
C GLY A 41 0.31 -7.77 0.89
N GLN A 42 0.95 -8.68 0.14
CA GLN A 42 2.02 -8.30 -0.79
C GLN A 42 1.54 -7.33 -1.87
N LYS A 43 0.39 -7.61 -2.50
CA LYS A 43 -0.19 -6.71 -3.51
C LYS A 43 -0.53 -5.33 -2.93
N LEU A 44 -1.06 -5.28 -1.72
CA LEU A 44 -1.37 -4.03 -1.04
C LEU A 44 -0.10 -3.22 -0.75
N ALA A 45 0.96 -3.88 -0.27
CA ALA A 45 2.25 -3.24 -0.03
C ALA A 45 2.88 -2.69 -1.32
N GLU A 46 2.84 -3.46 -2.41
CA GLU A 46 3.28 -3.01 -3.74
C GLU A 46 2.49 -1.79 -4.21
N ARG A 47 1.16 -1.79 -4.03
CA ARG A 47 0.30 -0.66 -4.38
C ARG A 47 0.67 0.61 -3.61
N CYS A 48 0.85 0.49 -2.29
CA CYS A 48 1.27 1.62 -1.45
C CYS A 48 2.63 2.18 -1.90
N ASN A 49 3.61 1.32 -2.16
CA ASN A 49 4.93 1.73 -2.64
C ASN A 49 4.85 2.46 -3.98
N LEU A 50 4.07 1.94 -4.93
CA LEU A 50 3.90 2.59 -6.24
C LEU A 50 3.29 3.99 -6.10
N GLN A 51 2.31 4.16 -5.22
CA GLN A 51 1.68 5.47 -4.98
C GLN A 51 2.65 6.45 -4.31
N LEU A 52 3.48 5.98 -3.38
CA LEU A 52 4.51 6.81 -2.75
C LEU A 52 5.61 7.21 -3.75
N GLU A 53 6.02 6.30 -4.62
CA GLU A 53 6.97 6.58 -5.70
C GLU A 53 6.42 7.64 -6.65
N GLN A 54 5.17 7.50 -7.10
CA GLN A 54 4.50 8.49 -7.95
C GLN A 54 4.37 9.85 -7.27
N ALA A 55 4.04 9.88 -5.97
CA ALA A 55 3.98 11.11 -5.20
C ALA A 55 5.37 11.78 -5.10
N THR A 56 6.41 10.99 -4.84
CA THR A 56 7.79 11.46 -4.74
C THR A 56 8.27 12.05 -6.07
N LEU A 57 8.08 11.33 -7.17
CA LEU A 57 8.41 11.81 -8.52
C LEU A 57 7.68 13.12 -8.86
N ARG A 58 6.42 13.24 -8.45
CA ARG A 58 5.65 14.47 -8.65
C ARG A 58 6.20 15.64 -7.84
N VAL A 59 6.61 15.40 -6.59
CA VAL A 59 7.27 16.41 -5.77
C VAL A 59 8.60 16.81 -6.39
N GLU A 60 9.44 15.85 -6.80
CA GLU A 60 10.72 16.11 -7.45
C GLU A 60 10.56 16.96 -8.71
N GLN A 61 9.59 16.64 -9.57
CA GLN A 61 9.28 17.45 -10.77
C GLN A 61 8.87 18.88 -10.42
N LEU A 62 8.00 19.06 -9.43
CA LEU A 62 7.59 20.39 -8.97
C LEU A 62 8.77 21.18 -8.39
N THR A 63 9.69 20.50 -7.69
CA THR A 63 10.90 21.13 -7.13
C THR A 63 11.98 21.42 -8.18
N ALA A 64 12.01 20.67 -9.29
CA ALA A 64 12.98 20.83 -10.37
C ALA A 64 12.64 22.00 -11.31
N ASP A 65 11.36 22.34 -11.47
CA ASP A 65 10.89 23.42 -12.35
C ASP A 65 10.77 24.80 -11.67
N GLY A 66 11.04 24.93 -10.37
CA GLY A 66 11.10 26.22 -9.68
C GLY A 66 11.21 26.10 -8.15
N GLU A 67 12.28 26.64 -7.57
CA GLU A 67 12.67 26.59 -6.15
C GLU A 67 11.50 26.77 -5.13
N ILE A 68 11.53 25.99 -4.04
CA ILE A 68 11.56 26.40 -2.60
C ILE A 68 11.27 25.16 -1.75
N ILE A 69 12.23 24.71 -0.91
CA ILE A 69 12.16 24.78 0.57
C ILE A 69 13.62 24.87 1.07
N GLU A 70 13.99 26.04 1.59
CA GLU A 70 15.10 26.17 2.54
C GLU A 70 14.79 25.26 3.74
N MET A 71 15.62 24.23 3.96
CA MET A 71 15.68 23.54 5.24
C MET A 71 16.33 24.43 6.29
#